data_AF-A0A135NYU9-F1
#
_entry.id   AF-A0A135NYU9-F1
#
_cell.length_a   1.000
_cell.length_b   1.000
_cell.length_c   1.000
_cell.angle_alpha   90.00
_cell.angle_beta   90.00
_cell.angle_gamma   90.00
#
_symmetry.space_group_name_H-M   'P 1'
#
loop_
_entity.id
_entity.type
_entity.pdbx_description
1 polymer ?
#
loop_
_entity_poly.entity_id
_entity_poly.type
_entity_poly.pdbx_seq_one_letter_code
_entity_poly.pdbx_strand_id
1 'polypeptide(L)'
;MGRVAFLCAIFLSAPNLALAFCSQPYGDVTLPDAPGSFHKPTAPYCLSGYKFSGKHSCSDWEITSYQNEVETYLTKLRSFANEAVDAANEAITFANDAKAYAKCESQNVLAELN
;
A
#
# COMPACT_ATOMS: atom_id res chain seq x y z
N MET A 1 35.14 -25.47 56.67
CA MET A 1 34.96 -24.85 55.34
C MET A 1 33.65 -25.40 54.76
N GLY A 2 32.52 -24.70 54.88
CA GLY A 2 31.25 -25.30 54.44
C GLY A 2 29.97 -24.51 54.68
N ARG A 3 30.04 -23.21 55.01
CA ARG A 3 28.84 -22.40 55.30
C ARG A 3 28.70 -21.13 54.46
N VAL A 4 29.68 -20.80 53.63
CA VAL A 4 29.67 -19.58 52.79
C VAL A 4 29.20 -19.87 51.35
N ALA A 5 29.25 -21.13 50.91
CA ALA A 5 28.86 -21.51 49.54
C ALA A 5 27.34 -21.58 49.32
N PHE A 6 26.53 -21.62 50.38
CA PHE A 6 25.08 -21.79 50.25
C PHE A 6 24.31 -20.47 50.07
N LEU A 7 24.92 -19.33 50.38
CA LEU A 7 24.26 -18.02 50.31
C LEU A 7 24.43 -17.31 48.95
N CYS A 8 25.39 -17.72 48.12
CA CYS A 8 25.57 -17.17 46.76
C CYS A 8 24.77 -17.90 45.68
N ALA A 9 24.18 -19.06 45.97
CA ALA A 9 23.42 -19.85 44.99
C ALA A 9 21.97 -19.35 44.81
N ILE A 10 21.50 -18.41 45.64
CA ILE A 10 20.09 -17.97 45.68
C ILE A 10 19.83 -16.74 44.78
N PHE A 11 20.87 -16.11 44.22
CA PHE A 11 20.70 -14.92 43.37
C PHE A 11 20.62 -15.20 41.86
N LEU A 12 20.60 -16.48 41.43
CA LEU A 12 20.59 -16.85 40.01
C LEU A 12 19.21 -17.28 39.47
N SER A 13 18.15 -17.24 40.27
CA SER A 13 16.78 -17.43 39.78
C SER A 13 16.07 -16.08 39.69
N ALA A 14 16.62 -15.14 38.93
CA ALA A 14 15.79 -14.11 38.35
C ALA A 14 14.90 -14.81 37.30
N PRO A 15 13.57 -14.83 37.45
CA PRO A 15 12.73 -15.32 36.37
C PRO A 15 13.04 -14.43 35.16
N ASN A 16 13.41 -15.06 34.06
CA ASN A 16 13.38 -14.43 32.75
C ASN A 16 11.91 -14.09 32.48
N LEU A 17 11.42 -12.97 33.01
CA LEU A 17 10.28 -12.26 32.46
C LEU A 17 10.78 -11.71 31.12
N ALA A 18 10.90 -12.60 30.15
CA ALA A 18 11.02 -12.24 28.75
C ALA A 18 9.69 -11.57 28.41
N LEU A 19 9.62 -10.26 28.66
CA LEU A 19 8.56 -9.41 28.15
C LEU A 19 8.68 -9.48 26.64
N ALA A 20 7.97 -10.42 26.03
CA ALA A 20 7.84 -10.53 24.60
C ALA A 20 7.02 -9.33 24.13
N PHE A 21 7.73 -8.25 23.82
CA PHE A 21 7.13 -7.04 23.27
C PHE A 21 6.66 -7.35 21.84
N CYS A 22 5.34 -7.38 21.66
CA CYS A 22 4.74 -7.48 20.34
C CYS A 22 4.62 -6.07 19.74
N SER A 23 5.20 -5.87 18.57
CA SER A 23 5.10 -4.58 17.86
C SER A 23 3.76 -4.50 17.16
N GLN A 24 2.88 -3.62 17.65
CA GLN A 24 1.61 -3.35 16.97
C GLN A 24 1.87 -2.78 15.57
N PRO A 25 1.13 -3.20 14.53
CA PRO A 25 1.20 -2.57 13.22
C PRO A 25 0.84 -1.09 13.34
N TYR A 26 1.60 -0.23 12.67
CA TYR A 26 1.36 1.21 12.60
C TYR A 26 1.38 1.65 11.14
N GLY A 27 0.59 2.67 10.83
CA GLY A 27 0.42 3.18 9.47
C GLY A 27 -1.04 3.16 9.05
N ASP A 28 -1.36 4.04 8.09
CA ASP A 28 -2.65 4.07 7.42
C ASP A 28 -2.40 3.77 5.93
N VAL A 29 -3.37 3.11 5.30
CA VAL A 29 -3.30 2.83 3.85
C VAL A 29 -3.85 4.05 3.14
N THR A 30 -2.98 4.78 2.47
CA THR A 30 -3.42 5.97 1.73
C THR A 30 -3.97 5.52 0.39
N LEU A 31 -5.28 5.65 0.21
CA LEU A 31 -5.90 5.37 -1.08
C LEU A 31 -5.71 6.57 -2.01
N PRO A 32 -5.28 6.37 -3.27
CA PRO A 32 -5.25 7.45 -4.22
C PRO A 32 -6.67 7.93 -4.51
N ASP A 33 -6.82 9.23 -4.68
CA ASP A 33 -8.08 9.80 -5.12
C ASP A 33 -8.36 9.32 -6.55
N ALA A 34 -9.45 8.56 -6.69
CA ALA A 34 -9.97 8.24 -8.01
C ALA A 34 -10.16 9.55 -8.78
N PRO A 35 -9.57 9.71 -9.96
CA PRO A 35 -9.59 10.99 -10.65
C PRO A 35 -11.01 11.37 -11.07
N GLY A 36 -11.72 12.07 -10.19
CA GLY A 36 -13.16 12.33 -10.30
C GLY A 36 -13.56 13.21 -11.48
N SER A 37 -12.61 13.88 -12.14
CA SER A 37 -12.84 14.75 -13.31
C SER A 37 -12.22 14.22 -14.61
N PHE A 38 -11.74 12.98 -14.65
CA PHE A 38 -11.09 12.44 -15.84
C PHE A 38 -12.13 12.00 -16.86
N HIS A 39 -12.68 12.98 -17.53
CA HIS A 39 -13.42 12.74 -18.75
C HIS A 39 -12.43 12.42 -19.84
N LYS A 40 -12.65 11.28 -20.48
CA LYS A 40 -11.99 10.94 -21.74
C LYS A 40 -12.15 12.15 -22.69
N PRO A 41 -11.06 12.65 -23.28
CA PRO A 41 -11.13 13.71 -24.28
C PRO A 41 -12.14 13.35 -25.37
N THR A 42 -12.96 14.32 -25.74
CA THR A 42 -13.98 14.11 -26.78
C THR A 42 -13.34 14.34 -28.14
N ALA A 43 -13.48 13.36 -29.03
CA ALA A 43 -12.95 13.50 -30.38
C ALA A 43 -13.59 14.71 -31.09
N PRO A 44 -12.80 15.54 -31.79
CA PRO A 44 -13.34 16.68 -32.50
C PRO A 44 -14.28 16.23 -33.63
N TYR A 45 -15.31 17.04 -33.91
CA TYR A 45 -16.35 16.70 -34.89
C TYR A 45 -15.79 16.44 -36.29
N CYS A 46 -14.68 17.09 -36.65
CA CYS A 46 -14.00 16.92 -37.93
C CYS A 46 -13.45 15.49 -38.17
N LEU A 47 -13.35 14.65 -37.13
CA LEU A 47 -13.00 13.22 -37.21
C LEU A 47 -14.23 12.29 -37.36
N SER A 48 -15.45 12.80 -37.25
CA SER A 48 -16.69 11.99 -37.22
C SER A 48 -16.85 11.06 -38.41
N GLY A 49 -16.47 11.50 -39.62
CA GLY A 49 -16.54 10.71 -40.85
C GLY A 49 -15.35 9.77 -41.08
N TYR A 50 -14.24 9.94 -40.34
CA TYR A 50 -12.97 9.27 -40.63
C TYR A 50 -13.09 7.75 -40.60
N LYS A 51 -13.88 7.20 -39.67
CA LYS A 51 -14.10 5.75 -39.54
C LYS A 51 -14.71 5.11 -40.79
N PHE A 52 -15.46 5.86 -41.58
CA PHE A 52 -16.19 5.34 -42.75
C PHE A 52 -15.56 5.77 -44.07
N SER A 53 -14.98 6.98 -44.13
CA SER A 53 -14.42 7.54 -45.37
C SER A 53 -12.89 7.45 -45.46
N GLY A 54 -12.20 7.21 -44.34
CA GLY A 54 -10.75 7.34 -44.22
C GLY A 54 -10.24 8.78 -44.34
N LYS A 55 -11.13 9.78 -44.35
CA LYS A 55 -10.81 11.20 -44.52
C LYS A 55 -11.39 12.02 -43.38
N HIS A 56 -10.67 13.05 -42.95
CA HIS A 56 -11.11 14.03 -41.95
C HIS A 56 -11.03 15.45 -42.51
N SER A 57 -11.76 16.37 -41.90
CA SER A 57 -11.70 17.80 -42.23
C SER A 57 -10.93 18.62 -41.19
N CYS A 58 -10.26 17.95 -40.25
CA CYS A 58 -9.52 18.61 -39.18
C CYS A 58 -8.30 19.34 -39.74
N SER A 59 -8.00 20.48 -39.14
CA SER A 59 -6.69 21.11 -39.26
C SER A 59 -5.63 20.35 -38.48
N ASP A 60 -4.35 20.60 -38.79
CA ASP A 60 -3.21 19.98 -38.10
C ASP A 60 -3.19 20.32 -36.59
N TRP A 61 -3.58 21.55 -36.23
CA TRP A 61 -3.61 21.98 -34.84
C TRP A 61 -4.71 21.29 -34.03
N GLU A 62 -5.89 21.03 -34.62
CA GLU A 62 -6.98 20.30 -33.94
C GLU A 62 -6.58 18.86 -33.65
N ILE A 63 -5.92 18.19 -34.60
CA ILE A 63 -5.41 16.83 -34.41
C ILE A 63 -4.36 16.82 -33.31
N THR A 64 -3.39 17.73 -33.37
CA THR A 64 -2.31 17.82 -32.39
C THR A 64 -2.86 18.12 -30.99
N SER A 65 -3.82 19.05 -30.87
CA SER A 65 -4.47 19.37 -29.58
C SER A 65 -5.18 18.15 -28.99
N TYR A 66 -5.98 17.45 -29.81
CA TYR A 66 -6.68 16.25 -29.35
C TYR A 66 -5.71 15.12 -28.95
N GLN A 67 -4.61 14.93 -29.68
CA GLN A 67 -3.57 13.96 -29.31
C GLN A 67 -2.93 14.29 -27.96
N ASN A 68 -2.59 15.56 -27.73
CA ASN A 68 -2.00 16.02 -26.46
C ASN A 68 -2.97 15.82 -25.27
N GLU A 69 -4.26 16.09 -25.48
CA GLU A 69 -5.30 15.83 -24.47
C GLU A 69 -5.39 14.34 -24.14
N VAL A 70 -5.39 13.47 -25.16
CA VAL A 70 -5.40 12.01 -24.99
C VAL A 70 -4.16 11.52 -24.25
N GLU A 71 -2.98 12.02 -24.61
CA GLU A 71 -1.74 11.65 -23.93
C GLU A 71 -1.74 12.09 -22.47
N THR A 72 -2.19 13.31 -22.18
CA THR A 72 -2.36 13.81 -20.82
C THR A 72 -3.32 12.93 -20.02
N TYR A 73 -4.46 12.56 -20.61
CA TYR A 73 -5.43 11.66 -20.00
C TYR A 73 -4.81 10.29 -19.67
N LEU A 74 -4.09 9.68 -20.62
CA LEU A 74 -3.42 8.39 -20.43
C LEU A 74 -2.33 8.45 -19.36
N THR A 75 -1.50 9.48 -19.36
CA THR A 75 -0.44 9.66 -18.36
C THR A 75 -1.01 9.71 -16.96
N LYS A 76 -2.07 10.48 -16.77
CA LYS A 76 -2.69 10.59 -15.47
C LYS A 76 -3.39 9.28 -15.04
N LEU A 77 -4.01 8.54 -15.97
CA LEU A 77 -4.57 7.20 -15.66
C LEU A 77 -3.49 6.22 -15.21
N ARG A 78 -2.31 6.26 -15.85
CA ARG A 78 -1.16 5.43 -15.44
C ARG A 78 -0.66 5.81 -14.04
N SER A 79 -0.62 7.10 -13.72
CA SER A 79 -0.27 7.56 -12.36
C SER A 79 -1.21 6.97 -11.32
N PHE A 80 -2.52 7.14 -11.53
CA PHE A 80 -3.53 6.57 -10.63
C PHE A 80 -3.40 5.05 -10.48
N ALA A 81 -3.18 4.33 -11.58
CA ALA A 81 -2.99 2.88 -11.52
C ALA A 81 -1.76 2.48 -10.69
N ASN A 82 -0.65 3.21 -10.81
CA ASN A 82 0.56 2.97 -10.03
C ASN A 82 0.32 3.25 -8.54
N GLU A 83 -0.27 4.41 -8.22
CA GLU A 83 -0.60 4.78 -6.83
C GLU A 83 -1.57 3.76 -6.19
N ALA A 84 -2.49 3.20 -6.96
CA ALA A 84 -3.40 2.16 -6.48
C ALA A 84 -2.68 0.84 -6.18
N VAL A 85 -1.67 0.49 -6.97
CA VAL A 85 -0.81 -0.67 -6.70
C VAL A 85 0.02 -0.44 -5.43
N ASP A 86 0.56 0.76 -5.25
CA ASP A 86 1.33 1.11 -4.06
C ASP A 86 0.47 1.02 -2.79
N ALA A 87 -0.74 1.58 -2.82
CA ALA A 87 -1.71 1.46 -1.73
C ALA A 87 -2.09 -0.01 -1.42
N ALA A 88 -2.22 -0.86 -2.45
CA ALA A 88 -2.47 -2.28 -2.24
C ALA A 88 -1.28 -2.99 -1.55
N ASN A 89 -0.04 -2.63 -1.89
CA ASN A 89 1.16 -3.16 -1.26
C ASN A 89 1.29 -2.70 0.21
N GLU A 90 0.93 -1.45 0.51
CA GLU A 90 0.84 -0.94 1.88
C GLU A 90 -0.17 -1.73 2.71
N ALA A 91 -1.37 -1.97 2.15
CA ALA A 91 -2.41 -2.77 2.81
C ALA A 91 -1.97 -4.21 3.09
N ILE A 92 -1.28 -4.85 2.14
CA ILE A 92 -0.72 -6.19 2.32
C ILE A 92 0.32 -6.21 3.46
N THR A 93 1.19 -5.20 3.49
CA THR A 93 2.22 -5.06 4.53
C THR A 93 1.57 -4.90 5.91
N PHE A 94 0.62 -3.98 6.03
CA PHE A 94 -0.14 -3.78 7.26
C PHE A 94 -0.84 -5.05 7.74
N ALA A 95 -1.48 -5.80 6.83
CA ALA A 95 -2.14 -7.06 7.16
C ALA A 95 -1.16 -8.14 7.67
N ASN A 96 0.04 -8.22 7.08
CA ASN A 96 1.09 -9.14 7.52
C ASN A 96 1.61 -8.77 8.91
N ASP A 97 1.82 -7.49 9.18
CA ASP A 97 2.26 -6.99 10.49
C ASP A 97 1.18 -7.25 11.56
N ALA A 98 -0.10 -7.00 11.24
CA ALA A 98 -1.22 -7.32 12.12
C ALA A 98 -1.29 -8.81 12.45
N LYS A 99 -1.05 -9.68 11.46
CA LYS A 99 -0.98 -11.13 11.67
C LYS A 99 0.20 -11.52 12.57
N ALA A 100 1.37 -10.93 12.36
CA ALA A 100 2.55 -11.19 13.19
C ALA A 100 2.32 -10.74 14.63
N TYR A 101 1.74 -9.55 14.82
CA TYR A 101 1.35 -9.03 16.13
C TYR A 101 0.38 -9.97 16.85
N ALA A 102 -0.72 -10.38 16.20
CA ALA A 102 -1.69 -11.29 16.78
C ALA A 102 -1.07 -12.66 17.17
N LYS A 103 -0.15 -13.17 16.35
CA LYS A 103 0.59 -14.40 16.69
C LYS A 103 1.46 -14.20 17.93
N CYS A 104 2.20 -13.11 18.01
CA CYS A 104 3.03 -12.78 19.17
C CYS A 104 2.19 -12.66 20.45
N GLU A 105 1.10 -11.90 20.42
CA GLU A 105 0.20 -11.74 21.56
C GLU A 105 -0.41 -13.07 22.00
N SER A 106 -0.80 -13.93 21.05
CA SER A 106 -1.31 -15.26 21.38
C SER A 106 -0.30 -16.13 22.14
N GLN A 107 0.99 -16.00 21.81
CA GLN A 107 2.06 -16.72 22.51
C GLN A 107 2.27 -16.19 23.92
N ASN A 108 2.15 -14.88 24.13
CA ASN A 108 2.21 -14.27 25.45
C ASN A 108 1.08 -14.80 26.35
N VAL A 109 -0.15 -14.80 25.85
CA VAL A 109 -1.30 -15.34 26.58
C VAL A 109 -1.11 -16.82 26.92
N LEU A 110 -0.61 -17.63 25.98
CA LEU A 110 -0.31 -19.05 26.25
C LEU A 110 0.79 -19.23 27.30
N ALA A 111 1.78 -18.34 27.36
CA ALA A 111 2.83 -18.38 28.37
C ALA A 111 2.32 -17.98 29.77
N GLU A 112 1.31 -17.12 29.87
CA GLU A 112 0.66 -16.77 31.15
C GLU A 112 -0.25 -17.88 31.70
N LEU A 113 -0.74 -18.78 30.84
CA LEU A 113 -1.66 -19.87 31.20
C LEU A 113 -0.95 -21.18 31.60
N ASN A 114 0.35 -21.32 31.34
CA ASN A 114 1.15 -22.52 31.65
C ASN A 114 2.13 -22.27 32.81
#